data_AF-A0AAW8KFY6-F1
#
_entry.id   AF-A0AAW8KFY6-F1
#
_cell.length_a   1.000
_cell.length_b   1.000
_cell.length_c   1.000
_cell.angle_alpha   90.00
_cell.angle_beta   90.00
_cell.angle_gamma   90.00
#
_symmetry.space_group_name_H-M   'P 1'
#
loop_
_entity.id
_entity.type
_entity.pdbx_description
1 polymer ?
#
loop_
_entity_poly.entity_id
_entity_poly.type
_entity_poly.pdbx_seq_one_letter_code
_entity_poly.pdbx_strand_id
1 'polypeptide(L)' 'MKKTEALADILREINPYIDLRIANCCVEQENVAELFGTYSIVCEAFDKAENKAMLVNTILEKTKETIVVSACGMA' A
#
# COMPACT_ATOMS: atom_id res chain seq x y z
N MET A 1 17.74 -8.78 5.36
CA MET A 1 17.05 -7.85 4.43
C MET A 1 15.57 -7.86 4.74
N LYS A 2 14.93 -6.70 4.81
CA LYS A 2 13.47 -6.58 5.01
C LYS A 2 12.72 -6.89 3.71
N LYS A 3 11.45 -7.31 3.80
CA LYS A 3 10.63 -7.62 2.61
C LYS A 3 10.55 -6.45 1.62
N THR A 4 10.41 -5.23 2.13
CA THR A 4 10.32 -4.02 1.31
C THR A 4 11.62 -3.67 0.60
N GLU A 5 12.77 -3.90 1.24
CA GLU A 5 14.10 -3.74 0.63
C GLU A 5 14.31 -4.77 -0.48
N ALA A 6 14.02 -6.04 -0.22
CA ALA A 6 14.19 -7.11 -1.21
C ALA A 6 13.34 -6.87 -2.48
N LEU A 7 12.09 -6.42 -2.32
CA LEU A 7 11.24 -6.09 -3.47
C LEU A 7 11.75 -4.85 -4.21
N ALA A 8 12.28 -3.85 -3.51
CA ALA A 8 12.86 -2.66 -4.13
C ALA A 8 14.08 -3.00 -4.99
N ASP A 9 14.93 -3.92 -4.55
CA ASP A 9 16.10 -4.37 -5.30
C ASP A 9 15.66 -5.03 -6.62
N ILE A 10 14.71 -5.97 -6.56
CA ILE A 10 14.13 -6.62 -7.75
C ILE A 10 13.51 -5.59 -8.71
N LEU A 11 12.74 -4.61 -8.20
CA LEU A 11 12.11 -3.60 -9.04
C LEU A 11 13.12 -2.69 -9.73
N ARG A 12 14.25 -2.37 -9.08
CA ARG A 12 15.34 -1.59 -9.68
C ARG A 12 16.15 -2.39 -10.70
N GLU A 13 16.31 -3.69 -10.52
CA GLU A 13 16.89 -4.56 -11.55
C GLU A 13 16.03 -4.57 -12.82
N ILE A 14 14.71 -4.59 -12.68
CA ILE A 14 13.77 -4.53 -13.81
C ILE A 14 13.77 -3.15 -14.48
N ASN A 15 13.73 -2.07 -13.68
CA ASN A 15 13.77 -0.70 -14.18
C ASN A 15 14.61 0.20 -13.25
N PRO A 16 15.89 0.48 -13.59
CA PRO A 16 16.77 1.30 -12.75
C PRO A 16 16.32 2.74 -12.55
N TYR A 17 15.41 3.24 -13.39
CA TYR A 17 14.93 4.62 -13.36
C TYR A 17 13.59 4.79 -12.64
N ILE A 18 13.04 3.73 -12.04
CA ILE A 18 11.80 3.80 -11.28
C ILE A 18 11.98 4.70 -10.05
N ASP A 19 11.08 5.68 -9.86
CA ASP A 19 10.98 6.39 -8.59
C ASP A 19 10.26 5.50 -7.58
N LEU A 20 10.95 5.18 -6.48
CA LEU A 20 10.52 4.15 -5.57
C LEU A 20 10.68 4.63 -4.13
N ARG A 21 9.55 4.64 -3.42
CA ARG A 21 9.49 4.88 -1.98
C ARG A 21 9.17 3.57 -1.27
N ILE A 22 9.95 3.23 -0.25
CA ILE A 22 9.69 2.08 0.61
C ILE A 22 9.35 2.53 2.03
N ALA A 23 8.43 1.82 2.66
CA ALA A 23 8.14 1.94 4.08
C ALA A 23 8.23 0.54 4.71
N ASN A 24 9.06 0.39 5.75
CA ASN A 24 9.12 -0.84 6.54
C ASN A 24 8.42 -0.62 7.89
N CYS A 25 7.09 -0.53 7.86
CA CYS A 25 6.24 -0.37 9.03
C CYS A 25 4.95 -1.18 8.89
N CYS A 26 4.25 -1.40 10.00
CA CYS A 26 2.87 -1.86 9.94
C CYS A 26 1.97 -0.69 9.53
N VAL A 27 0.95 -0.98 8.73
CA VAL A 27 -0.09 -0.01 8.40
C VAL A 27 -1.15 -0.10 9.48
N GLU A 28 -1.43 1.05 10.09
CA GLU A 28 -2.39 1.24 11.17
C GLU A 28 -3.27 2.45 10.84
N GLN A 29 -4.46 2.55 11.43
CA GLN A 29 -5.43 3.58 11.07
C GLN A 29 -4.88 5.02 11.19
N GLU A 30 -3.92 5.24 12.10
CA GLU A 30 -3.27 6.52 12.37
C GLU A 30 -2.33 6.95 11.25
N ASN A 31 -1.69 6.00 10.53
CA ASN A 31 -0.66 6.30 9.53
C ASN A 31 -1.14 6.17 8.08
N VAL A 32 -2.34 5.64 7.82
CA VAL A 32 -2.89 5.47 6.46
C VAL A 32 -2.88 6.78 5.65
N ALA A 33 -3.31 7.90 6.24
CA ALA A 33 -3.38 9.17 5.51
C ALA A 33 -1.99 9.69 5.11
N GLU A 34 -0.99 9.53 5.99
CA GLU A 34 0.39 9.90 5.71
C GLU A 34 1.01 9.00 4.63
N LEU A 35 0.78 7.68 4.75
CA LEU A 35 1.36 6.69 3.84
C LEU A 35 0.71 6.71 2.46
N PHE A 36 -0.59 7.00 2.35
CA PHE A 36 -1.35 6.76 1.12
C PHE A 36 -2.08 8.00 0.57
N GLY A 37 -2.28 9.05 1.37
CA GLY A 37 -3.19 10.16 1.02
C GLY A 37 -2.78 11.06 -0.15
N THR A 38 -1.56 10.92 -0.64
CA THR A 38 -1.05 11.64 -1.82
C THR A 38 -1.06 10.80 -3.10
N TYR A 39 -1.38 9.51 -3.01
CA TYR A 39 -1.42 8.63 -4.17
C TYR A 39 -2.82 8.61 -4.77
N SER A 40 -2.91 8.74 -6.09
CA SER A 40 -4.18 8.64 -6.83
C SER A 40 -4.74 7.23 -6.84
N ILE A 41 -3.88 6.20 -6.76
CA ILE A 41 -4.28 4.79 -6.79
C ILE A 41 -3.52 4.04 -5.68
N VAL A 42 -4.25 3.23 -4.91
CA VAL A 42 -3.68 2.32 -3.91
C VAL A 42 -4.15 0.91 -4.22
N CYS A 43 -3.20 0.01 -4.48
CA CYS A 43 -3.46 -1.42 -4.61
C CYS A 43 -3.35 -2.07 -3.23
N GLU A 44 -4.46 -2.61 -2.73
CA GLU A 44 -4.50 -3.35 -1.49
C GLU A 44 -4.15 -4.83 -1.75
N ALA A 45 -3.27 -5.39 -0.92
CA ALA A 45 -2.77 -6.76 -1.02
C ALA A 45 -2.54 -7.37 0.38
N PHE A 46 -3.40 -7.07 1.35
CA PHE A 46 -3.40 -7.71 2.67
C PHE A 46 -4.10 -9.05 2.62
N ASP A 47 -3.48 -10.07 3.22
CA ASP A 47 -4.05 -11.42 3.32
C ASP A 47 -5.22 -11.50 4.32
N LYS A 48 -5.18 -10.68 5.39
CA LYS A 48 -6.20 -10.68 6.44
C LYS A 48 -7.34 -9.74 6.09
N ALA A 49 -8.57 -10.25 6.16
CA ALA A 49 -9.78 -9.49 5.86
C ALA A 49 -9.93 -8.25 6.76
N GLU A 50 -9.54 -8.33 8.03
CA GLU A 50 -9.62 -7.21 8.96
C GLU A 50 -8.67 -6.07 8.58
N ASN A 51 -7.45 -6.39 8.16
CA ASN A 51 -6.45 -5.40 7.75
C ASN A 51 -6.86 -4.72 6.44
N LYS A 52 -7.41 -5.50 5.51
CA LYS A 52 -8.00 -4.99 4.26
C LYS A 52 -9.12 -4.01 4.55
N ALA A 53 -10.08 -4.40 5.39
CA ALA A 53 -11.20 -3.54 5.76
C ALA A 53 -10.70 -2.26 6.44
N MET A 54 -9.73 -2.35 7.35
CA MET A 54 -9.11 -1.19 7.99
C MET A 54 -8.51 -0.23 6.96
N LEU A 55 -7.70 -0.73 6.01
CA LEU A 55 -7.08 0.12 4.99
C LEU A 55 -8.16 0.79 4.11
N VAL A 56 -9.06 -0.01 3.54
CA VAL A 56 -10.06 0.47 2.59
C VAL A 56 -10.96 1.52 3.23
N ASN A 57 -11.52 1.24 4.41
CA ASN A 57 -12.38 2.17 5.12
C ASN A 57 -11.63 3.46 5.46
N THR A 58 -10.40 3.35 5.98
CA THR A 58 -9.61 4.53 6.38
C THR A 58 -9.25 5.41 5.18
N ILE A 59 -8.92 4.82 4.03
CA ILE A 59 -8.66 5.60 2.81
C ILE A 59 -9.93 6.31 2.34
N LEU A 60 -11.07 5.59 2.27
CA LEU A 60 -12.34 6.18 1.82
C LEU A 60 -12.85 7.28 2.76
N GLU A 61 -12.54 7.21 4.05
CA GLU A 61 -12.91 8.23 5.04
C GLU A 61 -11.96 9.44 5.02
N LYS A 62 -10.65 9.21 4.94
CA LYS A 62 -9.63 10.26 5.18
C LYS A 62 -9.06 10.88 3.90
N THR A 63 -9.26 10.27 2.74
CA THR A 63 -8.70 10.73 1.47
C THR A 63 -9.83 10.95 0.46
N LYS A 64 -9.78 12.05 -0.29
CA LYS A 64 -10.90 12.45 -1.18
C LYS A 64 -10.78 11.94 -2.60
N GLU A 65 -9.57 11.65 -3.06
CA GLU A 65 -9.28 11.39 -4.48
C GLU A 65 -8.54 10.06 -4.73
N THR A 66 -8.23 9.31 -3.68
CA THR A 66 -7.53 8.02 -3.80
C THR A 66 -8.51 6.92 -4.21
N ILE A 67 -8.23 6.28 -5.35
CA ILE A 67 -8.92 5.08 -5.80
C ILE A 67 -8.25 3.88 -5.16
N VAL A 68 -9.03 3.06 -4.44
CA VAL A 68 -8.52 1.79 -3.88
C VAL A 68 -8.91 0.63 -4.79
N VAL A 69 -7.91 -0.09 -5.26
CA VAL A 69 -8.08 -1.38 -5.93
C VAL A 69 -7.82 -2.47 -4.90
N SER A 70 -8.88 -3.11 -4.42
CA SER A 70 -8.79 -4.20 -3.47
C SER A 70 -9.24 -5.50 -4.12
N ALA A 71 -8.47 -6.57 -3.89
CA ALA A 71 -8.85 -7.88 -4.36
C ALA A 71 -9.96 -8.46 -3.46
N CYS A 72 -11.04 -9.01 -4.02
CA CYS A 72 -12.09 -9.65 -3.23
C CYS A 72 -11.67 -11.00 -2.62
N GLY A 73 -10.49 -11.51 -3.00
CA GLY A 73 -9.98 -12.81 -2.59
C GLY A 73 -10.71 -13.96 -3.30
N MET A 74 -9.99 -14.67 -4.16
CA MET A 74 -10.12 -16.13 -4.18
C MET A 74 -8.85 -16.67 -3.53
N ALA A 75 -8.98 -17.18 -2.32
CA ALA A 75 -7.99 -18.01 -1.64
C ALA A 75 -8.75 -19.16 -0.98
#